data_AF-A0A0C9SK41-F1
#
_entry.id   AF-A0A0C9SK41-F1
#
_cell.length_a   1.000
_cell.length_b   1.000
_cell.length_c   1.000
_cell.angle_alpha   90.00
_cell.angle_beta   90.00
_cell.angle_gamma   90.00
#
_symmetry.space_group_name_H-M   'P 1'
#
loop_
_entity.id
_entity.type
_entity.pdbx_description
1 polymer ?
#
loop_
_entity_poly.entity_id
_entity_poly.type
_entity_poly.pdbx_seq_one_letter_code
_entity_poly.pdbx_strand_id
1 'polypeptide(L)'
;RTERILDYLDEHPDIRQKLFSDSVEDAKAENRKKRTGKTPKSHFHGLIANAVFSVDADRNCRQDFAAHPEKYAKSIDNYLTRLKNEYRSFNEKLGKTGAGLLYEEVQENSDLRNLIDKLMIDFPWWPRLQGYWRSLPNFNPHAVSSQPGQDLSGEAQELL
;
A
#
# COMPACT_ATOMS: atom_id res chain seq x y z
N ARG A 1 -5.72 10.26 -12.56
CA ARG A 1 -4.73 9.24 -12.97
C ARG A 1 -4.41 8.29 -11.82
N THR A 2 -4.12 8.80 -10.63
CA THR A 2 -3.92 7.97 -9.41
C THR A 2 -5.08 7.03 -9.14
N GLU A 3 -6.31 7.55 -9.15
CA GLU A 3 -7.52 6.71 -9.03
C GLU A 3 -7.51 5.55 -10.02
N ARG A 4 -7.37 5.81 -11.32
CA ARG A 4 -7.28 4.75 -12.35
C ARG A 4 -6.17 3.72 -12.09
N ILE A 5 -5.04 4.13 -11.53
CA ILE A 5 -3.97 3.19 -11.13
C ILE A 5 -4.46 2.28 -10.01
N LEU A 6 -5.06 2.87 -8.97
CA LEU A 6 -5.56 2.13 -7.81
C LEU A 6 -6.78 1.26 -8.18
N ASP A 7 -7.69 1.74 -9.03
CA ASP A 7 -8.82 0.98 -9.58
C ASP A 7 -8.33 -0.27 -10.31
N TYR A 8 -7.36 -0.09 -11.21
CA TYR A 8 -6.75 -1.21 -11.91
C TYR A 8 -6.11 -2.22 -10.94
N LEU A 9 -5.44 -1.74 -9.88
CA LEU A 9 -4.83 -2.62 -8.88
C LEU A 9 -5.85 -3.32 -7.98
N ASP A 10 -7.02 -2.74 -7.75
CA ASP A 10 -8.13 -3.36 -7.02
C ASP A 10 -8.77 -4.48 -7.85
N GLU A 11 -9.02 -4.20 -9.12
CA GLU A 11 -9.61 -5.16 -10.08
C GLU A 11 -8.66 -6.31 -10.45
N HIS A 12 -7.34 -6.12 -10.29
CA HIS A 12 -6.32 -7.10 -10.67
C HIS A 12 -5.43 -7.52 -9.48
N PRO A 13 -5.97 -8.26 -8.50
CA PRO A 13 -5.23 -8.64 -7.30
C PRO A 13 -4.02 -9.53 -7.60
N ASP A 14 -4.02 -10.31 -8.70
CA ASP A 14 -2.86 -11.12 -9.10
C ASP A 14 -1.69 -10.24 -9.59
N ILE A 15 -1.98 -9.16 -10.33
CA ILE A 15 -0.99 -8.17 -10.75
C ILE A 15 -0.45 -7.43 -9.53
N ARG A 16 -1.35 -7.00 -8.64
CA ARG A 16 -0.98 -6.35 -7.37
C ARG A 16 -0.03 -7.21 -6.54
N GLN A 17 -0.34 -8.50 -6.37
CA GLN A 17 0.52 -9.47 -5.68
C GLN A 17 1.89 -9.64 -6.35
N LYS A 18 1.96 -9.66 -7.70
CA LYS A 18 3.24 -9.74 -8.43
C LYS A 18 4.08 -8.46 -8.30
N LEU A 19 3.43 -7.30 -8.17
CA LEU A 19 4.10 -6.01 -8.01
C LEU A 19 4.61 -5.78 -6.59
N PHE A 20 3.79 -6.06 -5.57
CA PHE A 20 4.10 -5.72 -4.17
C PHE A 20 4.55 -6.90 -3.32
N SER A 21 4.51 -8.11 -3.87
CA SER A 21 4.57 -9.39 -3.17
C SER A 21 3.24 -9.77 -2.54
N ASP A 22 3.03 -11.07 -2.49
CA ASP A 22 1.90 -11.70 -1.83
C ASP A 22 2.18 -11.85 -0.31
N SER A 23 1.17 -11.59 0.51
CA SER A 23 1.27 -11.76 1.96
C SER A 23 1.24 -13.24 2.32
N VAL A 24 2.09 -13.65 3.27
CA VAL A 24 2.05 -15.02 3.80
C VAL A 24 0.76 -15.25 4.57
N GLU A 25 0.26 -14.22 5.25
CA GLU A 25 -0.98 -14.26 6.04
C GLU A 25 -2.19 -14.44 5.11
N ASP A 26 -2.33 -13.60 4.08
CA ASP A 26 -3.44 -13.69 3.13
C ASP A 26 -3.43 -15.03 2.38
N ALA A 27 -2.24 -15.50 1.96
CA ALA A 27 -2.12 -16.80 1.31
C ALA A 27 -2.58 -17.96 2.21
N LYS A 28 -2.25 -17.92 3.51
CA LYS A 28 -2.73 -18.91 4.49
C LYS A 28 -4.23 -18.81 4.71
N ALA A 29 -4.76 -17.60 4.88
CA ALA A 29 -6.20 -17.36 5.06
C ALA A 29 -7.02 -17.88 3.86
N GLU A 30 -6.48 -17.75 2.65
CA GLU A 30 -7.08 -18.24 1.41
C GLU A 30 -6.74 -19.72 1.10
N ASN A 31 -6.10 -20.46 2.01
CA ASN A 31 -5.65 -21.86 1.82
C ASN A 31 -4.83 -22.09 0.53
N ARG A 32 -4.03 -21.10 0.12
CA ARG A 32 -3.20 -21.17 -1.10
C ARG A 32 -1.72 -21.00 -0.78
N LYS A 33 -0.86 -21.45 -1.70
CA LYS A 33 0.58 -21.16 -1.63
C LYS A 33 0.84 -19.71 -2.02
N LYS A 34 1.86 -19.10 -1.40
CA LYS A 34 2.35 -17.78 -1.75
C LYS A 34 2.78 -17.75 -3.21
N ARG A 35 2.31 -16.76 -3.98
CA ARG A 35 2.68 -16.61 -5.40
C ARG A 35 4.06 -15.94 -5.52
N THR A 36 4.93 -16.52 -6.34
CA THR A 36 6.21 -15.94 -6.75
C THR A 36 6.23 -15.76 -8.27
N GLY A 37 6.51 -14.53 -8.73
CA GLY A 37 6.49 -14.20 -10.16
C GLY A 37 7.83 -14.44 -10.84
N LYS A 38 7.82 -15.10 -12.00
CA LYS A 38 8.97 -15.14 -12.94
C LYS A 38 8.96 -13.98 -13.95
N THR A 39 7.81 -13.32 -14.12
CA THR A 39 7.63 -12.20 -15.05
C THR A 39 8.24 -10.91 -14.49
N PRO A 40 9.03 -10.15 -15.27
CA PRO A 40 9.56 -8.86 -14.84
C PRO A 40 8.45 -7.85 -14.48
N LYS A 41 8.67 -7.05 -13.43
CA LYS A 41 7.70 -6.02 -13.01
C LYS A 41 7.39 -4.98 -14.09
N SER A 42 8.35 -4.68 -14.96
CA SER A 42 8.19 -3.76 -16.10
C SER A 42 7.03 -4.15 -17.02
N HIS A 43 6.74 -5.45 -17.18
CA HIS A 43 5.59 -5.91 -17.94
C HIS A 43 4.27 -5.43 -17.32
N PHE A 44 4.12 -5.59 -16.00
CA PHE A 44 2.92 -5.15 -15.28
C PHE A 44 2.79 -3.62 -15.26
N HIS A 45 3.91 -2.89 -15.17
CA HIS A 45 3.89 -1.44 -15.31
C HIS A 45 3.39 -0.99 -16.68
N GLY A 46 3.73 -1.73 -17.76
CA GLY A 46 3.19 -1.50 -19.09
C GLY A 46 1.68 -1.73 -19.18
N LEU A 47 1.16 -2.78 -18.54
CA LEU A 47 -0.29 -3.04 -18.49
C LEU A 47 -1.06 -1.90 -17.79
N ILE A 48 -0.56 -1.47 -16.62
CA ILE A 48 -1.14 -0.33 -15.89
C ILE A 48 -1.04 0.95 -16.71
N ALA A 49 0.13 1.20 -17.34
CA ALA A 49 0.31 2.37 -18.20
C ALA A 49 -0.71 2.38 -19.34
N ASN A 50 -0.96 1.24 -20.00
CA ASN A 50 -1.98 1.15 -21.03
C ASN A 50 -3.38 1.46 -20.48
N ALA A 51 -3.77 0.85 -19.34
CA ALA A 51 -5.08 1.07 -18.74
C ALA A 51 -5.31 2.54 -18.32
N VAL A 52 -4.24 3.24 -17.93
CA VAL A 52 -4.33 4.63 -17.48
C VAL A 52 -4.25 5.59 -18.66
N PHE A 53 -3.24 5.46 -19.52
CA PHE A 53 -2.88 6.51 -20.47
C PHE A 53 -3.54 6.38 -21.84
N SER A 54 -4.00 5.17 -22.25
CA SER A 54 -4.73 5.01 -23.52
C SER A 54 -6.09 5.72 -23.53
N VAL A 55 -6.69 5.90 -22.35
CA VAL A 55 -8.00 6.54 -22.14
C VAL A 55 -7.87 7.87 -21.38
N ASP A 56 -6.67 8.45 -21.32
CA ASP A 56 -6.49 9.70 -20.58
C ASP A 56 -7.32 10.83 -21.19
N ALA A 57 -7.85 11.77 -20.38
CA ALA A 57 -8.68 12.85 -20.89
C ALA A 57 -7.89 13.78 -21.83
N ASP A 58 -6.61 13.99 -21.56
CA ASP A 58 -5.73 14.81 -22.38
C ASP A 58 -5.31 14.07 -23.65
N ARG A 59 -5.72 14.63 -24.81
CA ARG A 59 -5.38 14.07 -26.12
C ARG A 59 -3.88 14.03 -26.37
N ASN A 60 -3.13 15.03 -25.94
CA ASN A 60 -1.69 15.09 -26.14
C ASN A 60 -1.01 13.97 -25.35
N CYS A 61 -1.45 13.74 -24.11
CA CYS A 61 -0.98 12.61 -23.31
C CYS A 61 -1.27 11.26 -23.99
N ARG A 62 -2.47 11.06 -24.54
CA ARG A 62 -2.79 9.83 -25.29
C ARG A 62 -1.89 9.63 -26.51
N GLN A 63 -1.63 10.70 -27.26
CA GLN A 63 -0.76 10.66 -28.45
C GLN A 63 0.70 10.39 -28.08
N ASP A 64 1.22 11.04 -27.04
CA ASP A 64 2.58 10.83 -26.54
C ASP A 64 2.75 9.41 -25.96
N PHE A 65 1.75 8.89 -25.26
CA PHE A 65 1.73 7.49 -24.81
C PHE A 65 1.77 6.51 -25.99
N ALA A 66 0.97 6.74 -27.03
CA ALA A 66 0.96 5.90 -28.21
C ALA A 66 2.31 5.89 -28.95
N ALA A 67 3.03 7.01 -28.93
CA ALA A 67 4.36 7.13 -29.52
C ALA A 67 5.48 6.53 -28.65
N HIS A 68 5.33 6.57 -27.32
CA HIS A 68 6.39 6.24 -26.36
C HIS A 68 5.90 5.42 -25.14
N PRO A 69 5.25 4.26 -25.33
CA PRO A 69 4.60 3.52 -24.23
C PRO A 69 5.58 3.08 -23.13
N GLU A 70 6.84 2.82 -23.47
CA GLU A 70 7.89 2.43 -22.53
C GLU A 70 8.22 3.52 -21.50
N LYS A 71 8.15 4.80 -21.89
CA LYS A 71 8.35 5.93 -20.97
C LYS A 71 7.27 5.96 -19.90
N TYR A 72 6.05 5.61 -20.26
CA TYR A 72 4.91 5.59 -19.35
C TYR A 72 4.94 4.37 -18.42
N ALA A 73 5.40 3.21 -18.90
CA ALA A 73 5.68 2.08 -18.02
C ALA A 73 6.73 2.47 -16.94
N LYS A 74 7.78 3.19 -17.33
CA LYS A 74 8.76 3.72 -16.36
C LYS A 74 8.17 4.79 -15.43
N SER A 75 7.28 5.63 -15.94
CA SER A 75 6.55 6.61 -15.14
C SER A 75 5.68 5.94 -14.07
N ILE A 76 4.99 4.84 -14.40
CA ILE A 76 4.24 4.02 -13.44
C ILE A 76 5.16 3.44 -12.36
N ASP A 77 6.30 2.86 -12.73
CA ASP A 77 7.30 2.33 -11.78
C ASP A 77 7.74 3.39 -10.75
N ASN A 78 8.13 4.57 -11.25
CA ASN A 78 8.54 5.69 -10.41
C ASN A 78 7.39 6.18 -9.51
N TYR A 79 6.17 6.23 -10.06
CA TYR A 79 5.00 6.68 -9.33
C TYR A 79 4.61 5.72 -8.20
N LEU A 80 4.61 4.41 -8.45
CA LEU A 80 4.36 3.39 -7.41
C LEU A 80 5.43 3.41 -6.32
N THR A 81 6.69 3.67 -6.70
CA THR A 81 7.79 3.86 -5.75
C THR A 81 7.54 5.08 -4.85
N ARG A 82 7.06 6.19 -5.42
CA ARG A 82 6.67 7.38 -4.64
C ARG A 82 5.51 7.08 -3.68
N LEU A 83 4.45 6.41 -4.14
CA LEU A 83 3.33 6.01 -3.27
C LEU A 83 3.81 5.14 -2.09
N LYS A 84 4.73 4.20 -2.34
CA LYS A 84 5.34 3.39 -1.28
C LYS A 84 6.05 4.25 -0.24
N ASN A 85 6.84 5.23 -0.69
CA ASN A 85 7.59 6.09 0.22
C ASN A 85 6.66 7.02 1.01
N GLU A 86 5.61 7.55 0.39
CA GLU A 86 4.60 8.37 1.07
C GLU A 86 3.83 7.57 2.11
N TYR A 87 3.42 6.34 1.78
CA TYR A 87 2.79 5.44 2.74
C TYR A 87 3.69 5.11 3.94
N ARG A 88 4.98 4.84 3.70
CA ARG A 88 5.94 4.62 4.77
C ARG A 88 6.12 5.85 5.65
N SER A 89 6.27 7.03 5.05
CA SER A 89 6.38 8.29 5.78
C SER A 89 5.11 8.59 6.58
N PHE A 90 3.93 8.28 6.05
CA PHE A 90 2.67 8.39 6.76
C PHE A 90 2.68 7.50 8.01
N ASN A 91 3.04 6.22 7.87
CA ASN A 91 3.10 5.28 8.98
C ASN A 91 4.18 5.64 10.02
N GLU A 92 5.31 6.21 9.59
CA GLU A 92 6.33 6.73 10.49
C GLU A 92 5.78 7.87 11.37
N LYS A 93 4.98 8.78 10.79
CA LYS A 93 4.32 9.87 11.54
C LYS A 93 3.25 9.36 12.52
N LEU A 94 2.59 8.24 12.21
CA LEU A 94 1.66 7.59 13.13
C LEU A 94 2.35 6.88 14.31
N GLY A 95 3.64 6.56 14.16
CA GLY A 95 4.40 5.80 15.15
C GLY A 95 3.91 4.35 15.30
N LYS A 96 4.48 3.64 16.30
CA LYS A 96 4.21 2.20 16.51
C LYS A 96 2.74 1.90 16.79
N THR A 97 2.07 2.75 17.56
CA THR A 97 0.67 2.53 18.00
C THR A 97 -0.33 2.76 16.87
N GLY A 98 -0.05 3.67 15.93
CA GLY A 98 -0.98 3.98 14.83
C GLY A 98 -0.71 3.22 13.54
N ALA A 99 0.54 2.82 13.26
CA ALA A 99 0.90 2.19 11.99
C ALA A 99 0.21 0.84 11.74
N GLY A 100 -0.18 0.10 12.79
CA GLY A 100 -0.84 -1.20 12.68
C GLY A 100 -2.36 -1.17 12.56
N LEU A 101 -3.01 -0.06 12.93
CA LEU A 101 -4.47 0.04 13.03
C LEU A 101 -5.10 0.36 11.67
N LEU A 102 -6.24 -0.27 11.37
CA LEU A 102 -7.12 0.20 10.29
C LEU A 102 -7.71 1.55 10.67
N TYR A 103 -7.94 2.40 9.68
CA TYR A 103 -8.62 3.67 9.88
C TYR A 103 -9.97 3.49 10.60
N GLU A 104 -10.72 2.44 10.26
CA GLU A 104 -12.02 2.10 10.83
C GLU A 104 -11.92 1.60 12.29
N GLU A 105 -10.75 1.13 12.71
CA GLU A 105 -10.49 0.66 14.09
C GLU A 105 -10.07 1.81 15.02
N VAL A 106 -9.74 2.98 14.48
CA VAL A 106 -9.33 4.14 15.27
C VAL A 106 -10.55 4.83 15.86
N GLN A 107 -10.59 4.94 17.19
CA GLN A 107 -11.65 5.60 17.93
C GLN A 107 -11.91 7.02 17.39
N GLU A 108 -13.18 7.32 17.10
CA GLU A 108 -13.62 8.66 16.69
C GLU A 108 -13.25 9.72 17.76
N ASN A 109 -12.91 10.92 17.31
CA ASN A 109 -12.48 12.04 18.15
C ASN A 109 -11.20 11.81 18.98
N SER A 110 -10.48 10.70 18.76
CA SER A 110 -9.16 10.50 19.37
C SER A 110 -8.09 11.39 18.74
N ASP A 111 -7.00 11.65 19.47
CA ASP A 111 -5.83 12.35 18.93
C ASP A 111 -5.23 11.64 17.72
N LEU A 112 -5.28 10.31 17.71
CA LEU A 112 -4.83 9.50 16.58
C LEU A 112 -5.71 9.71 15.36
N ARG A 113 -7.05 9.75 15.52
CA ARG A 113 -7.97 10.05 14.41
C ARG A 113 -7.70 11.43 13.83
N ASN A 114 -7.58 12.44 14.70
CA ASN A 114 -7.26 13.81 14.32
C ASN A 114 -5.92 13.92 13.57
N LEU A 115 -4.91 13.14 13.98
CA LEU A 115 -3.63 13.06 13.28
C LEU A 115 -3.77 12.42 11.90
N ILE A 116 -4.47 11.29 11.80
CA ILE A 116 -4.71 10.61 10.50
C ILE A 116 -5.44 11.56 9.54
N ASP A 117 -6.50 12.22 10.00
CA ASP A 117 -7.30 13.13 9.18
C ASP A 117 -6.44 14.30 8.64
N LYS A 118 -5.53 14.85 9.47
CA LYS A 118 -4.57 15.87 9.04
C LYS A 118 -3.60 15.34 7.98
N LEU A 119 -3.06 14.14 8.17
CA LEU A 119 -2.10 13.55 7.24
C LEU A 119 -2.77 13.15 5.91
N MET A 120 -4.05 12.77 5.94
CA MET A 120 -4.83 12.44 4.74
C MET A 120 -5.07 13.62 3.81
N ILE A 121 -4.95 14.87 4.29
CA ILE A 121 -5.00 16.07 3.43
C ILE A 121 -3.86 16.01 2.39
N ASP A 122 -2.66 15.63 2.82
CA ASP A 122 -1.49 15.55 1.95
C ASP A 122 -1.41 14.22 1.19
N PHE A 123 -1.93 13.14 1.79
CA PHE A 123 -1.87 11.79 1.23
C PHE A 123 -3.20 11.03 1.40
N PRO A 124 -4.22 11.35 0.58
CA PRO A 124 -5.57 10.79 0.73
C PRO A 124 -5.66 9.31 0.36
N TRP A 125 -4.62 8.75 -0.27
CA TRP A 125 -4.58 7.35 -0.73
C TRP A 125 -4.26 6.36 0.38
N TRP A 126 -3.87 6.83 1.57
CA TRP A 126 -3.44 5.97 2.67
C TRP A 126 -4.43 4.85 3.03
N PRO A 127 -5.75 5.11 3.23
CA PRO A 127 -6.70 4.05 3.59
C PRO A 127 -6.77 2.95 2.52
N ARG A 128 -6.83 3.35 1.24
CA ARG A 128 -6.89 2.41 0.11
C ARG A 128 -5.62 1.55 0.04
N LEU A 129 -4.46 2.14 0.31
CA LEU A 129 -3.17 1.45 0.32
C LEU A 129 -2.96 0.54 1.54
N GLN A 130 -3.68 0.75 2.66
CA GLN A 130 -3.64 -0.16 3.80
C GLN A 130 -4.03 -1.59 3.39
N GLY A 131 -5.05 -1.73 2.54
CA GLY A 131 -5.50 -3.02 2.02
C GLY A 131 -4.45 -3.76 1.20
N TYR A 132 -3.40 -3.07 0.72
CA TYR A 132 -2.34 -3.68 -0.07
C TYR A 132 -1.10 -4.01 0.77
N TRP A 133 -0.77 -3.13 1.71
CA TRP A 133 0.57 -3.02 2.26
C TRP A 133 0.65 -3.19 3.78
N ARG A 134 -0.49 -3.16 4.49
CA ARG A 134 -0.51 -3.24 5.96
C ARG A 134 0.14 -4.52 6.49
N SER A 135 -0.15 -5.67 5.91
CA SER A 135 0.39 -6.98 6.31
C SER A 135 1.78 -7.29 5.73
N LEU A 136 2.37 -6.39 4.94
CA LEU A 136 3.66 -6.60 4.30
C LEU A 136 4.77 -5.90 5.10
N PRO A 137 5.69 -6.63 5.75
CA PRO A 137 6.74 -6.02 6.60
C PRO A 137 7.64 -5.02 5.86
N ASN A 138 7.80 -5.22 4.53
CA ASN A 138 8.60 -4.35 3.66
C ASN A 138 7.98 -2.95 3.43
N PHE A 139 6.71 -2.80 3.79
CA PHE A 139 5.92 -1.59 3.63
C PHE A 139 5.43 -1.05 4.97
N ASN A 140 5.15 -1.94 5.92
CA ASN A 140 4.78 -1.59 7.28
C ASN A 140 5.62 -2.40 8.28
N PRO A 141 6.85 -1.97 8.60
CA PRO A 141 7.70 -2.69 9.53
C PRO A 141 7.15 -2.72 10.96
N HIS A 142 6.19 -1.84 11.28
CA HIS A 142 5.60 -1.72 12.62
C HIS A 142 4.31 -2.52 12.81
N ALA A 143 3.67 -3.01 11.74
CA ALA A 143 2.44 -3.82 11.86
C ALA A 143 2.67 -5.20 12.50
N VAL A 144 3.87 -5.76 12.39
CA VAL A 144 4.17 -7.12 12.88
C VAL A 144 4.36 -7.16 14.41
N SER A 145 4.62 -6.02 15.06
CA SER A 145 4.87 -5.98 16.51
C SER A 145 3.61 -5.85 17.37
N SER A 146 2.43 -5.74 16.78
CA SER A 146 1.17 -5.55 17.51
C SER A 146 0.34 -6.83 17.48
N GLN A 147 0.89 -7.95 17.96
CA GLN A 147 0.04 -9.03 18.42
C GLN A 147 -0.62 -8.60 19.74
N PRO A 148 -1.96 -8.59 19.85
CA PRO A 148 -2.62 -8.44 21.15
C PRO A 148 -2.21 -9.64 22.02
N GLY A 149 -1.47 -9.41 23.10
CA GLY A 149 -0.99 -10.47 24.01
C GLY A 149 0.52 -10.47 24.31
N GLN A 150 1.29 -9.50 23.81
CA GLN A 150 2.67 -9.25 24.27
C GLN A 150 2.74 -7.94 25.07
N ASP A 151 1.80 -7.73 25.99
CA ASP A 151 2.03 -6.84 27.12
C ASP A 151 2.46 -7.73 28.30
N LEU A 152 3.75 -7.90 28.49
CA LEU A 152 4.29 -8.42 29.75
C LEU A 152 4.25 -7.29 30.79
N SER A 153 3.05 -6.76 31.05
CA SER A 153 2.76 -6.03 32.27
C SER A 153 2.48 -7.06 33.36
N GLY A 154 3.52 -7.76 33.78
CA GLY A 154 3.40 -8.85 34.73
C GLY A 154 4.74 -9.30 35.23
N GLU A 155 5.45 -8.39 35.92
CA GLU A 155 6.31 -8.71 37.08
C GLU A 155 6.92 -7.40 37.61
N ALA A 156 6.14 -6.69 38.42
CA ALA A 156 6.64 -5.67 39.33
C ALA A 156 5.86 -5.75 40.64
N GLN A 157 6.14 -6.81 41.42
CA GLN A 157 5.75 -7.07 42.81
C GLN A 157 6.05 -8.55 43.05
N GLU A 158 6.78 -9.05 44.05
CA GLU A 158 7.29 -8.59 45.34
C GLU A 158 8.51 -9.48 45.64
N LEU A 159 9.56 -8.96 46.29
CA LEU A 159 10.27 -9.67 47.35
C LEU A 159 10.98 -8.59 48.19
N LEU A 160 10.29 -8.17 49.25
CA LEU A 160 10.93 -7.70 50.49
C LEU A 160 11.63 -8.89 51.16
#